data_AF-A0A9Q9I1B4-F1
#
_entry.id   AF-A0A9Q9I1B4-F1
#
_cell.length_a   1.000
_cell.length_b   1.000
_cell.length_c   1.000
_cell.angle_alpha   90.00
_cell.angle_beta   90.00
_cell.angle_gamma   90.00
#
_symmetry.space_group_name_H-M   'P 1'
#
loop_
_entity.id
_entity.type
_entity.pdbx_description
1 polymer ?
#
loop_
_entity_poly.entity_id
_entity_poly.type
_entity_poly.pdbx_seq_one_letter_code
_entity_poly.pdbx_strand_id
1 'polypeptide(L)'
;MLKVARELLGMSQSELADELDLERRAVQRAEARYPSLSLERQQIFTEYFLTHGMRFSAPSPERSGWGIAELFDRGETPVPSRFIRAARIGLNRSQEALGNDADLGTVTVRRIEAADETVQNETRLYLIAYLEKEGVAFLMPNGTRGWEVAFSKMEAEPSARHPRFNLQKRKQSMRGE
;
A
#
# COMPACT_ATOMS: atom_id res chain seq x y z
N MET A 1 0.91 -0.87 5.03
CA MET A 1 0.47 0.50 4.66
C MET A 1 1.63 1.44 4.35
N LEU A 2 2.63 1.66 5.22
CA LEU A 2 3.76 2.55 4.92
C LEU A 2 4.45 2.26 3.56
N LYS A 3 4.70 0.98 3.27
CA LYS A 3 5.22 0.53 1.97
C LYS A 3 4.37 1.00 0.79
N VAL A 4 3.05 0.95 0.92
CA VAL A 4 2.10 1.38 -0.14
C VAL A 4 2.20 2.89 -0.36
N ALA A 5 2.26 3.67 0.72
CA ALA A 5 2.41 5.13 0.63
C ALA A 5 3.72 5.52 -0.05
N ARG A 6 4.83 4.85 0.30
CA ARG A 6 6.12 5.04 -0.36
C ARG A 6 6.06 4.75 -1.86
N GLU A 7 5.43 3.64 -2.26
CA GLU A 7 5.29 3.28 -3.68
C GLU A 7 4.42 4.29 -4.45
N LEU A 8 3.40 4.86 -3.82
CA LEU A 8 2.56 5.90 -4.43
C LEU A 8 3.34 7.20 -4.67
N LEU A 9 4.31 7.52 -3.81
CA LEU A 9 5.28 8.59 -4.04
C LEU A 9 6.38 8.22 -5.03
N GLY A 10 6.44 6.97 -5.50
CA GLY A 10 7.48 6.51 -6.42
C GLY A 10 8.88 6.41 -5.80
N MET A 11 8.99 6.43 -4.47
CA MET A 11 10.26 6.46 -3.76
C MET A 11 10.80 5.06 -3.48
N SER A 12 12.11 4.91 -3.48
CA SER A 12 12.83 3.76 -2.94
C SER A 12 12.94 3.84 -1.42
N GLN A 13 13.26 2.71 -0.78
CA GLN A 13 13.52 2.68 0.67
C GLN A 13 14.75 3.50 1.07
N SER A 14 15.72 3.69 0.17
CA SER A 14 16.90 4.51 0.45
C SER A 14 16.52 5.99 0.44
N GLU A 15 15.81 6.44 -0.60
CA GLU A 15 15.35 7.84 -0.68
C GLU A 15 14.47 8.22 0.52
N LEU A 16 13.52 7.36 0.92
CA LEU A 16 12.73 7.63 2.12
C LEU A 16 13.56 7.65 3.42
N ALA A 17 14.63 6.86 3.46
CA ALA A 17 15.52 6.84 4.63
C ALA A 17 16.33 8.14 4.71
N ASP A 18 16.86 8.59 3.58
CA ASP A 18 17.63 9.84 3.47
C ASP A 18 16.75 11.06 3.82
N GLU A 19 15.52 11.12 3.30
CA GLU A 19 14.54 12.19 3.56
C GLU A 19 14.11 12.28 5.04
N LEU A 20 14.15 11.17 5.77
CA LEU A 20 13.76 11.10 7.19
C LEU A 20 14.94 11.15 8.15
N ASP A 21 16.17 11.27 7.65
CA ASP A 21 17.41 11.11 8.43
C ASP A 21 17.42 9.79 9.23
N LEU A 22 17.06 8.69 8.57
CA LEU A 22 16.98 7.36 9.14
C LEU A 22 17.92 6.39 8.41
N GLU A 23 18.30 5.31 9.07
CA GLU A 23 18.90 4.18 8.36
C GLU A 23 17.88 3.48 7.46
N ARG A 24 18.30 3.02 6.27
CA ARG A 24 17.47 2.16 5.40
C ARG A 24 16.88 0.94 6.13
N ARG A 25 17.62 0.36 7.09
CA ARG A 25 17.15 -0.75 7.93
C ARG A 25 15.98 -0.34 8.84
N ALA A 26 15.88 0.92 9.25
CA ALA A 26 14.73 1.42 10.01
C ALA A 26 13.46 1.43 9.14
N VAL A 27 13.58 1.92 7.90
CA VAL A 27 12.48 1.88 6.90
C VAL A 27 12.08 0.44 6.57
N GLN A 28 13.04 -0.47 6.37
CA GLN A 28 12.73 -1.88 6.14
C GLN A 28 11.95 -2.53 7.29
N ARG A 29 12.31 -2.22 8.54
CA ARG A 29 11.58 -2.69 9.72
C ARG A 29 10.19 -2.07 9.84
N ALA A 30 10.04 -0.82 9.42
CA ALA A 30 8.76 -0.12 9.36
C ALA A 30 7.80 -0.73 8.34
N GLU A 31 8.33 -1.21 7.22
CA GLU A 31 7.56 -1.79 6.11
C GLU A 31 7.36 -3.30 6.21
N ALA A 32 7.97 -3.94 7.20
CA ALA A 32 7.86 -5.37 7.40
C ALA A 32 6.40 -5.79 7.64
N ARG A 33 6.07 -7.04 7.30
CA ARG A 33 4.72 -7.62 7.53
C ARG A 33 4.26 -7.50 8.99
N TYR A 34 5.21 -7.53 9.92
CA TYR A 34 4.99 -7.30 11.35
C TYR A 34 5.93 -6.19 11.80
N PRO A 35 5.53 -4.92 11.64
CA PRO A 35 6.40 -3.80 11.95
C PRO A 35 6.65 -3.73 13.45
N SER A 36 7.90 -3.44 13.82
CA SER A 36 8.29 -3.17 15.21
C SER A 36 8.88 -1.77 15.28
N LEU A 37 8.02 -0.80 15.54
CA LEU A 37 8.38 0.61 15.69
C LEU A 37 7.87 1.13 17.03
N SER A 38 8.49 2.20 17.55
CA SER A 38 7.84 3.03 18.57
C SER A 38 6.74 3.87 17.92
N LEU A 39 5.75 4.31 18.69
CA LEU A 39 4.70 5.22 18.22
C LEU A 39 5.30 6.51 17.64
N GLU A 40 6.32 7.07 18.30
CA GLU A 40 7.05 8.26 17.86
C GLU A 40 7.64 8.09 16.45
N ARG A 41 8.29 6.95 16.16
CA ARG A 41 8.83 6.68 14.82
C ARG A 41 7.75 6.55 13.77
N GLN A 42 6.55 6.12 14.13
CA GLN A 42 5.44 6.04 13.18
C GLN A 42 4.89 7.40 12.83
N GLN A 43 4.77 8.26 13.84
CA GLN A 43 4.31 9.61 13.65
C GLN A 43 5.19 10.35 12.63
N ILE A 44 6.51 10.14 12.67
CA ILE A 44 7.45 10.65 11.65
C ILE A 44 7.04 10.23 10.23
N PHE A 45 6.77 8.93 10.00
CA PHE A 45 6.34 8.47 8.67
C PHE A 45 4.98 9.05 8.28
N THR A 46 4.01 9.03 9.19
CA THR A 46 2.65 9.51 8.92
C THR A 46 2.64 11.00 8.60
N GLU A 47 3.38 11.81 9.36
CA GLU A 47 3.54 13.24 9.12
C GLU A 47 4.25 13.51 7.80
N TYR A 48 5.34 12.77 7.51
CA TYR A 48 6.04 12.88 6.23
C TYR A 48 5.11 12.60 5.04
N PHE A 49 4.37 11.49 5.07
CA PHE A 49 3.45 11.17 3.98
C PHE A 49 2.34 12.23 3.85
N LEU A 50 1.84 12.75 4.98
CA LEU A 50 0.84 13.82 4.98
C LEU A 50 1.37 15.10 4.32
N THR A 51 2.58 15.53 4.66
CA THR A 51 3.20 16.72 4.05
C THR A 51 3.49 16.53 2.57
N HIS A 52 3.66 15.28 2.12
CA HIS A 52 3.86 14.91 0.71
C HIS A 52 2.55 14.57 -0.02
N GLY A 53 1.40 14.98 0.53
CA GLY A 53 0.12 14.88 -0.17
C GLY A 53 -0.57 13.53 -0.03
N MET A 54 -0.17 12.68 0.93
CA MET A 54 -0.73 11.33 1.13
C MET A 54 -1.34 11.21 2.52
N ARG A 55 -2.59 10.75 2.61
CA ARG A 55 -3.29 10.55 3.88
C ARG A 55 -3.70 9.09 4.08
N PHE A 56 -3.43 8.57 5.26
CA PHE A 56 -4.00 7.28 5.68
C PHE A 56 -5.47 7.45 6.06
N SER A 57 -6.32 6.61 5.51
CA SER A 57 -7.76 6.60 5.75
C SER A 57 -8.15 5.38 6.58
N ALA A 58 -8.88 5.63 7.67
CA ALA A 58 -9.47 4.57 8.47
C ALA A 58 -10.59 3.86 7.67
N PRO A 59 -10.89 2.59 8.00
CA PRO A 59 -12.05 1.89 7.47
C PRO A 59 -13.33 2.69 7.68
N SER A 60 -14.25 2.64 6.73
CA SER A 60 -15.58 3.27 6.81
C SER A 60 -16.63 2.37 6.16
N PRO A 61 -17.94 2.66 6.28
CA PRO A 61 -18.97 1.85 5.61
C PRO A 61 -18.78 1.77 4.08
N GLU A 62 -18.17 2.79 3.48
CA GLU A 62 -17.81 2.85 2.06
C GLU A 62 -16.45 2.20 1.75
N ARG A 63 -15.67 1.87 2.79
CA ARG A 63 -14.30 1.36 2.72
C ARG A 63 -14.08 0.23 3.71
N SER A 64 -14.11 -1.00 3.20
CA SER A 64 -14.00 -2.23 4.00
C SER A 64 -12.68 -2.40 4.76
N GLY A 65 -11.70 -1.51 4.62
CA GLY A 65 -10.45 -1.54 5.37
C GLY A 65 -9.63 -0.27 5.22
N TRP A 66 -8.41 -0.28 5.78
CA TRP A 66 -7.51 0.86 5.73
C TRP A 66 -7.08 1.20 4.30
N GLY A 67 -6.95 2.49 4.02
CA GLY A 67 -6.52 2.99 2.72
C GLY A 67 -5.46 4.08 2.80
N ILE A 68 -4.97 4.45 1.62
CA ILE A 68 -4.12 5.62 1.40
C ILE A 68 -4.73 6.42 0.25
N ALA A 69 -5.01 7.68 0.52
CA ALA A 69 -5.57 8.64 -0.41
C ALA A 69 -4.55 9.73 -0.73
N GLU A 70 -4.57 10.19 -1.97
CA GLU A 70 -3.97 11.48 -2.33
C GLU A 70 -4.86 12.62 -1.79
N LEU A 71 -4.21 13.64 -1.22
CA LEU A 71 -4.89 14.84 -0.71
C LEU A 71 -5.49 15.70 -1.82
N PHE A 72 -4.94 15.62 -3.03
CA PHE A 72 -5.30 16.49 -4.14
C PHE A 72 -5.73 15.67 -5.35
N ASP A 73 -6.84 16.09 -5.96
CA ASP A 73 -7.26 15.57 -7.25
C ASP A 73 -6.32 16.06 -8.36
N ARG A 74 -5.77 15.12 -9.12
CA ARG A 74 -4.88 15.40 -10.26
C ARG A 74 -5.62 15.37 -11.60
N GLY A 75 -6.93 15.15 -11.60
CA GLY A 75 -7.74 15.04 -12.81
C GLY A 75 -7.46 13.78 -13.64
N GLU A 76 -6.81 12.78 -13.06
CA GLU A 76 -6.41 11.57 -13.78
C GLU A 76 -7.58 10.61 -13.94
N THR A 77 -7.87 10.26 -15.19
CA THR A 77 -8.77 9.16 -15.56
C THR A 77 -8.13 8.43 -16.74
N PRO A 78 -7.98 7.08 -16.72
CA PRO A 78 -8.46 6.09 -15.73
C PRO A 78 -7.56 5.92 -14.48
N VAL A 79 -7.75 4.85 -13.70
CA VAL A 79 -6.93 4.50 -12.50
C VAL A 79 -5.43 4.60 -12.83
N PRO A 80 -4.65 5.43 -12.12
CA PRO A 80 -3.25 5.61 -12.44
C PRO A 80 -2.41 4.36 -12.16
N SER A 81 -1.41 4.09 -13.00
CA SER A 81 -0.54 2.91 -12.88
C SER A 81 0.17 2.79 -11.52
N ARG A 82 0.47 3.93 -10.86
CA ARG A 82 1.05 3.93 -9.52
C ARG A 82 0.13 3.31 -8.48
N PHE A 83 -1.19 3.47 -8.61
CA PHE A 83 -2.18 2.84 -7.72
C PHE A 83 -2.28 1.34 -7.96
N ILE A 84 -2.21 0.89 -9.22
CA ILE A 84 -2.18 -0.54 -9.56
C ILE A 84 -0.94 -1.21 -8.95
N ARG A 85 0.24 -0.58 -9.10
CA ARG A 85 1.49 -1.04 -8.49
C ARG A 85 1.39 -1.08 -6.97
N ALA A 86 0.88 -0.01 -6.36
CA ALA A 86 0.73 0.11 -4.91
C ALA A 86 -0.25 -0.95 -4.36
N ALA A 87 -1.33 -1.25 -5.10
CA ALA A 87 -2.27 -2.32 -4.78
C ALA A 87 -1.57 -3.69 -4.75
N ARG A 88 -0.83 -4.05 -5.80
CA ARG A 88 -0.04 -5.30 -5.82
C ARG A 88 0.91 -5.39 -4.63
N ILE A 89 1.62 -4.30 -4.35
CA ILE A 89 2.56 -4.24 -3.23
C ILE A 89 1.85 -4.37 -1.88
N GLY A 90 0.67 -3.77 -1.73
CA GLY A 90 -0.17 -3.90 -0.54
C GLY A 90 -0.68 -5.32 -0.31
N LEU A 91 -0.99 -6.04 -1.39
CA LEU A 91 -1.29 -7.48 -1.37
C LEU A 91 -0.04 -8.36 -1.19
N ASN A 92 1.15 -7.76 -1.13
CA ASN A 92 2.44 -8.42 -0.97
C ASN A 92 2.73 -9.48 -2.04
N ARG A 93 2.31 -9.22 -3.30
CA ARG A 93 2.55 -10.10 -4.45
C ARG A 93 3.69 -9.60 -5.33
N SER A 94 4.43 -10.54 -5.94
CA SER A 94 5.34 -10.23 -7.05
C SER A 94 4.54 -9.99 -8.33
N GLN A 95 5.16 -9.37 -9.34
CA GLN A 95 4.54 -9.20 -10.66
C GLN A 95 4.24 -10.56 -11.32
N GLU A 96 5.13 -11.54 -11.10
CA GLU A 96 4.96 -12.91 -11.59
C GLU A 96 3.78 -13.62 -10.93
N ALA A 97 3.68 -13.56 -9.59
CA ALA A 97 2.55 -14.16 -8.88
C ALA A 97 1.22 -13.52 -9.30
N LEU A 98 1.16 -12.17 -9.35
CA LEU A 98 -0.03 -11.47 -9.82
C LEU A 98 -0.38 -11.83 -11.27
N GLY A 99 0.63 -11.92 -12.14
CA GLY A 99 0.44 -12.34 -13.53
C GLY A 99 -0.17 -13.73 -13.61
N ASN A 100 0.45 -14.72 -12.97
CA ASN A 100 -0.03 -16.10 -12.96
C ASN A 100 -1.46 -16.21 -12.40
N ASP A 101 -1.75 -15.54 -11.28
CA ASP A 101 -3.05 -15.64 -10.63
C ASP A 101 -4.17 -14.91 -11.40
N ALA A 102 -3.80 -13.89 -12.19
CA ALA A 102 -4.71 -13.14 -13.06
C ALA A 102 -4.67 -13.62 -14.51
N ASP A 103 -3.99 -14.72 -14.85
CA ASP A 103 -3.84 -15.19 -16.24
C ASP A 103 -3.29 -14.11 -17.20
N LEU A 104 -2.33 -13.31 -16.71
CA LEU A 104 -1.61 -12.29 -17.46
C LEU A 104 -0.11 -12.58 -17.45
N GLY A 105 0.58 -12.29 -18.55
CA GLY A 105 2.04 -12.37 -18.56
C GLY A 105 2.69 -11.39 -17.57
N THR A 106 3.76 -11.82 -16.88
CA THR A 106 4.56 -10.96 -15.98
C THR A 106 4.99 -9.64 -16.64
N VAL A 107 5.35 -9.70 -17.93
CA VAL A 107 5.71 -8.51 -18.73
C VAL A 107 4.53 -7.57 -18.92
N THR A 108 3.32 -8.10 -19.13
CA THR A 108 2.09 -7.31 -19.25
C THR A 108 1.79 -6.56 -17.96
N VAL A 109 1.87 -7.25 -16.81
CA VAL A 109 1.73 -6.60 -15.49
C VAL A 109 2.74 -5.47 -15.32
N ARG A 110 4.01 -5.73 -15.65
CA ARG A 110 5.08 -4.73 -15.58
C ARG A 110 4.79 -3.51 -16.46
N ARG A 111 4.31 -3.71 -17.68
CA ARG A 111 3.95 -2.63 -18.63
C ARG A 111 2.77 -1.80 -18.12
N ILE A 112 1.73 -2.45 -17.59
CA ILE A 112 0.61 -1.75 -16.95
C ILE A 112 1.11 -0.87 -15.80
N GLU A 113 1.96 -1.41 -14.92
CA GLU A 113 2.53 -0.66 -13.79
C GLU A 113 3.48 0.47 -14.21
N ALA A 114 4.04 0.40 -15.42
CA ALA A 114 4.91 1.43 -16.01
C ALA A 114 4.13 2.50 -16.80
N ALA A 115 2.80 2.42 -16.84
CA ALA A 115 1.95 3.28 -17.66
C ALA A 115 2.25 3.17 -19.17
N ASP A 116 2.66 2.00 -19.63
CA ASP A 116 2.91 1.73 -21.06
C ASP A 116 1.58 1.82 -21.84
N GLU A 117 1.51 2.74 -22.80
CA GLU A 117 0.34 3.02 -23.63
C GLU A 117 0.07 1.91 -24.66
N THR A 118 1.03 1.02 -24.90
CA THR A 118 0.86 -0.11 -25.84
C THR A 118 -0.03 -1.21 -25.28
N VAL A 119 -0.30 -1.21 -23.97
CA VAL A 119 -1.21 -2.18 -23.34
C VAL A 119 -2.65 -1.72 -23.55
N GLN A 120 -3.46 -2.61 -24.12
CA GLN A 120 -4.88 -2.36 -24.35
C GLN A 120 -5.61 -2.01 -23.04
N ASN A 121 -6.57 -1.08 -23.13
CA ASN A 121 -7.31 -0.59 -21.98
C ASN A 121 -8.10 -1.73 -21.30
N GLU A 122 -8.63 -2.67 -22.09
CA GLU A 122 -9.37 -3.84 -21.61
C GLU A 122 -8.49 -4.71 -20.70
N THR A 123 -7.21 -4.91 -21.06
CA THR A 123 -6.26 -5.69 -20.25
C THR A 123 -5.97 -4.99 -18.92
N ARG A 124 -5.89 -3.65 -18.93
CA ARG A 124 -5.72 -2.86 -17.71
C ARG A 124 -6.95 -2.95 -16.80
N LEU A 125 -8.15 -2.79 -17.37
CA LEU A 125 -9.42 -2.92 -16.64
C LEU A 125 -9.60 -4.33 -16.07
N TYR A 126 -9.19 -5.36 -16.82
CA TYR A 126 -9.22 -6.73 -16.34
C TYR A 126 -8.33 -6.94 -15.10
N LEU A 127 -7.10 -6.40 -15.11
CA LEU A 127 -6.21 -6.46 -13.94
C LEU A 127 -6.79 -5.67 -12.75
N ILE A 128 -7.41 -4.51 -12.99
CA ILE A 128 -8.09 -3.73 -11.94
C ILE A 128 -9.21 -4.55 -11.31
N ALA A 129 -10.09 -5.13 -12.12
CA ALA A 129 -11.20 -5.97 -11.64
C ALA A 129 -10.70 -7.20 -10.86
N TYR A 130 -9.58 -7.80 -11.29
CA TYR A 130 -8.94 -8.87 -10.55
C TYR A 130 -8.46 -8.42 -9.16
N LEU A 131 -7.76 -7.29 -9.08
CA LEU A 131 -7.31 -6.72 -7.80
C LEU A 131 -8.49 -6.36 -6.90
N GLU A 132 -9.59 -5.87 -7.48
CA GLU A 132 -10.81 -5.57 -6.74
C GLU A 132 -11.43 -6.83 -6.12
N LYS A 133 -11.50 -7.92 -6.89
CA LYS A 133 -11.92 -9.24 -6.38
C LYS A 133 -11.02 -9.75 -5.26
N GLU A 134 -9.73 -9.41 -5.28
CA GLU A 134 -8.77 -9.77 -4.22
C GLU A 134 -8.92 -8.95 -2.92
N GLY A 135 -9.82 -7.96 -2.93
CA GLY A 135 -10.13 -7.11 -1.79
C GLY A 135 -9.45 -5.74 -1.82
N VAL A 136 -9.02 -5.28 -2.99
CA VAL A 136 -8.59 -3.90 -3.19
C VAL A 136 -9.81 -3.06 -3.58
N ALA A 137 -9.86 -1.79 -3.17
CA ALA A 137 -10.82 -0.83 -3.70
C ALA A 137 -10.07 0.38 -4.25
N PHE A 138 -10.33 0.73 -5.50
CA PHE A 138 -9.84 1.96 -6.12
C PHE A 138 -10.95 3.01 -6.07
N LEU A 139 -10.78 4.03 -5.24
CA LEU A 139 -11.75 5.09 -5.12
C LEU A 139 -11.32 6.27 -5.99
N MET A 140 -12.22 6.63 -6.90
CA MET A 140 -12.05 7.76 -7.80
C MET A 140 -11.98 9.08 -7.02
N PRO A 141 -11.23 10.08 -7.55
CA PRO A 141 -11.26 11.43 -7.02
C PRO A 141 -12.68 12.00 -6.99
N ASN A 142 -12.94 12.93 -6.06
CA ASN A 142 -14.25 13.56 -5.90
C ASN A 142 -14.18 15.09 -5.77
N GLY A 143 -13.13 15.70 -6.34
CA GLY A 143 -12.87 17.15 -6.29
C GLY A 143 -12.28 17.65 -4.97
N THR A 144 -12.43 16.92 -3.85
CA THR A 144 -11.83 17.28 -2.56
C THR A 144 -10.70 16.35 -2.12
N ARG A 145 -10.56 15.21 -2.80
CA ARG A 145 -9.49 14.23 -2.61
C ARG A 145 -9.11 13.63 -3.96
N GLY A 146 -7.86 13.21 -4.08
CA GLY A 146 -7.38 12.46 -5.23
C GLY A 146 -7.76 10.99 -5.18
N TRP A 147 -7.01 10.18 -5.93
CA TRP A 147 -7.21 8.74 -5.97
C TRP A 147 -6.91 8.11 -4.60
N GLU A 148 -7.59 7.02 -4.31
CA GLU A 148 -7.35 6.24 -3.12
C GLU A 148 -7.33 4.74 -3.40
N VAL A 149 -6.43 4.03 -2.71
CA VAL A 149 -6.40 2.56 -2.66
C VAL A 149 -6.68 2.11 -1.24
N ALA A 150 -7.70 1.27 -1.07
CA ALA A 150 -8.07 0.66 0.21
C ALA A 150 -8.02 -0.88 0.14
N PHE A 151 -7.81 -1.53 1.29
CA PHE A 151 -7.61 -2.98 1.36
C PHE A 151 -8.56 -3.60 2.39
N SER A 152 -9.54 -4.38 1.94
CA SER A 152 -10.55 -5.01 2.81
C SER A 152 -9.96 -5.97 3.85
N LYS A 153 -8.82 -6.59 3.53
CA LYS A 153 -8.11 -7.51 4.43
C LYS A 153 -7.17 -6.80 5.42
N MET A 154 -7.09 -5.46 5.38
CA MET A 154 -6.32 -4.66 6.34
C MET A 154 -7.27 -3.94 7.30
N GLU A 155 -7.67 -4.64 8.35
CA GLU A 155 -8.49 -4.09 9.44
C GLU A 155 -7.65 -3.45 10.54
N ALA A 156 -6.40 -3.89 10.69
CA ALA A 156 -5.47 -3.32 11.66
C ALA A 156 -4.97 -1.96 11.17
N GLU A 157 -5.02 -0.98 12.07
CA GLU A 157 -4.38 0.32 11.89
C GLU A 157 -2.92 0.14 11.42
N PRO A 158 -2.38 1.07 10.61
CA PRO A 158 -0.95 1.19 10.36
C PRO A 158 -0.10 1.40 11.64
N SER A 159 -0.60 1.08 12.83
CA SER A 159 0.04 1.30 14.11
C SER A 159 1.01 0.18 14.49
N ALA A 160 1.93 0.58 15.36
CA ALA A 160 3.07 -0.19 15.75
C ALA A 160 2.56 -1.38 16.53
N ARG A 161 2.94 -2.58 16.11
CA ARG A 161 2.91 -3.68 17.05
C ARG A 161 4.07 -3.43 18.01
N HIS A 162 3.73 -3.12 19.26
CA HIS A 162 4.73 -3.00 20.32
C HIS A 162 5.63 -4.25 20.26
N PRO A 163 6.97 -4.13 20.28
CA PRO A 163 7.87 -5.29 20.21
C PRO A 163 7.56 -6.40 21.25
N ARG A 164 6.89 -6.06 22.36
CA ARG A 164 6.45 -7.01 23.39
C ARG A 164 5.14 -7.73 23.07
N PHE A 165 4.37 -7.28 22.10
CA PHE A 165 3.11 -7.93 21.70
C PHE A 165 3.35 -9.35 21.19
N ASN A 166 4.43 -9.56 20.42
CA ASN A 166 4.83 -10.89 19.94
C ASN A 166 5.38 -11.78 21.07
N LEU A 167 6.07 -11.20 22.07
CA LEU A 167 6.54 -11.91 23.27
C LEU A 167 5.37 -12.35 24.15
N GLN A 168 4.34 -11.52 24.30
CA GLN A 168 3.13 -11.84 25.06
C GLN A 168 2.30 -12.94 24.38
N LYS A 169 2.11 -12.89 23.06
CA LYS A 169 1.46 -13.97 22.31
C LYS A 169 2.21 -15.30 22.39
N ARG A 170 3.55 -15.29 22.25
CA ARG A 170 4.37 -16.50 22.45
C ARG A 170 4.28 -17.04 23.87
N LYS A 171 4.25 -16.18 24.89
CA LYS A 171 4.08 -16.61 26.29
C LYS A 171 2.68 -17.17 26.55
N GLN A 172 1.66 -16.69 25.86
CA GLN A 172 0.29 -17.22 25.97
C GLN A 172 0.16 -18.57 25.25
N SER A 173 0.78 -18.76 24.08
CA SER A 173 0.76 -20.05 23.39
C SER A 173 1.54 -21.13 24.12
N MET A 174 2.60 -20.80 24.87
CA MET A 174 3.37 -21.76 25.68
C MET A 174 2.83 -21.98 27.10
N ARG A 175 1.69 -21.36 27.48
CA ARG A 175 1.01 -21.60 28.76
C ARG A 175 -0.30 -22.37 28.60
N GLY A 176 -0.67 -22.74 27.37
CA GLY A 176 -1.88 -23.47 27.03
C GLY A 176 -1.65 -24.94 26.62
N GLU A 177 -0.45 -25.45 26.80
CA GLU A 177 -0.10 -26.88 26.81
C GLU A 177 0.21 -27.29 28.26
#